data_AF-A0A927YN74-F1
#
_entry.id   AF-A0A927YN74-F1
#
_cell.length_a   1.000
_cell.length_b   1.000
_cell.length_c   1.000
_cell.angle_alpha   90.00
_cell.angle_beta   90.00
_cell.angle_gamma   90.00
#
_symmetry.space_group_name_H-M   'P 1'
#
loop_
_entity.id
_entity.type
_entity.pdbx_description
1 polymer ?
#
loop_
_entity_poly.entity_id
_entity_poly.type
_entity_poly.pdbx_seq_one_letter_code
_entity_poly.pdbx_strand_id
1 'polypeptide(L)' 'MERIKSFTINHNILTPGFYISRVDDGDIITYDLRTRKPNAGDYMDNATMHSVEHMIATYIRNSEIAD' A
#
# COMPACT_ATOMS: atom_id res chain seq x y z
N MET A 1 -0.70 -20.58 -14.19
CA MET A 1 -0.39 -19.13 -14.25
C MET A 1 0.28 -18.74 -12.96
N GLU A 2 1.43 -18.08 -13.04
CA GLU A 2 2.02 -17.45 -11.86
C GLU A 2 1.12 -16.30 -11.43
N ARG A 3 0.69 -16.34 -10.17
CA ARG A 3 -0.17 -15.30 -9.60
C ARG A 3 0.71 -14.19 -9.07
N ILE A 4 0.35 -12.94 -9.37
CA ILE A 4 0.93 -11.80 -8.67
C ILE A 4 0.67 -11.94 -7.15
N LYS A 5 1.61 -11.51 -6.32
CA LYS A 5 1.57 -11.77 -4.86
C LYS A 5 0.28 -11.31 -4.19
N SER A 6 -0.30 -10.18 -4.61
CA SER A 6 -1.58 -9.71 -4.08
C SER A 6 -2.71 -10.73 -4.27
N PHE A 7 -2.72 -11.51 -5.35
CA PHE A 7 -3.76 -12.51 -5.64
C PHE A 7 -3.61 -13.80 -4.83
N THR A 8 -2.52 -13.94 -4.07
CA THR A 8 -2.34 -15.06 -3.13
C THR A 8 -2.78 -14.70 -1.71
N ILE A 9 -3.18 -13.46 -1.45
CA ILE A 9 -3.57 -12.99 -0.11
C ILE A 9 -5.09 -13.12 0.11
N ASN A 10 -5.47 -13.58 1.30
CA ASN A 10 -6.87 -13.60 1.73
C ASN A 10 -7.34 -12.19 2.12
N HIS A 11 -8.09 -11.54 1.22
CA HIS A 11 -8.59 -10.19 1.44
C HIS A 11 -9.68 -10.08 2.51
N ASN A 12 -10.30 -11.20 2.92
CA ASN A 12 -11.36 -11.19 3.94
C ASN A 12 -10.84 -10.94 5.37
N ILE A 13 -9.55 -11.15 5.59
CA ILE A 13 -8.91 -11.00 6.91
C ILE A 13 -8.05 -9.75 7.02
N LEU A 14 -7.84 -9.00 5.94
CA LEU A 14 -7.02 -7.80 5.95
C LEU A 14 -7.74 -6.64 6.64
N THR A 15 -6.98 -5.87 7.41
CA THR A 15 -7.40 -4.64 8.06
C THR A 15 -6.52 -3.48 7.59
N PRO A 16 -6.89 -2.21 7.85
CA PRO A 16 -5.95 -1.11 7.66
C PRO A 16 -4.64 -1.36 8.40
N GLY A 17 -3.51 -1.06 7.77
CA GLY A 17 -2.18 -1.36 8.30
C GLY A 17 -1.08 -1.32 7.25
N PHE A 18 0.14 -1.63 7.69
CA PHE A 18 1.34 -1.74 6.86
C PHE A 18 1.75 -3.21 6.76
N TYR A 19 1.87 -3.71 5.53
CA TYR A 19 2.27 -5.08 5.25
C TYR A 19 3.44 -5.10 4.27
N ILE A 20 4.30 -6.10 4.37
CA ILE A 20 5.29 -6.38 3.31
C ILE A 20 4.55 -7.12 2.20
N SER A 21 4.47 -6.49 1.02
CA SER A 21 3.79 -7.05 -0.15
C SER A 21 4.69 -8.05 -0.87
N ARG A 22 5.94 -7.64 -1.13
CA ARG A 22 6.98 -8.49 -1.73
C ARG A 22 8.37 -7.92 -1.46
N VAL A 23 9.36 -8.81 -1.55
CA VAL A 23 10.78 -8.48 -1.54
C VAL A 23 11.30 -8.96 -2.89
N ASP A 24 11.75 -8.03 -3.72
CA ASP A 24 12.25 -8.29 -5.07
C ASP A 24 13.79 -8.23 -5.05
N ASP A 25 14.46 -9.18 -5.72
CA ASP A 25 15.90 -9.24 -6.05
C ASP A 25 16.92 -8.69 -5.00
N GLY A 26 16.62 -8.82 -3.72
CA GLY A 26 17.57 -8.70 -2.60
C GLY A 26 17.37 -7.48 -1.70
N ASP A 27 17.14 -6.30 -2.25
CA ASP A 27 17.11 -5.02 -1.50
C ASP A 27 15.86 -4.17 -1.71
N ILE A 28 15.00 -4.50 -2.68
CA ILE A 28 13.76 -3.76 -2.92
C ILE A 28 12.61 -4.37 -2.13
N ILE A 29 12.15 -3.64 -1.11
CA ILE A 29 10.97 -4.01 -0.32
C ILE A 29 9.77 -3.19 -0.78
N THR A 30 8.74 -3.86 -1.30
CA THR A 30 7.45 -3.23 -1.60
C THR A 30 6.49 -3.41 -0.42
N TYR A 31 5.92 -2.31 0.05
CA TYR A 31 4.91 -2.31 1.12
C TYR A 31 3.49 -2.16 0.56
N ASP A 32 2.54 -2.86 1.17
CA ASP A 32 1.10 -2.62 1.04
C ASP A 32 0.67 -1.74 2.22
N LEU A 33 0.40 -0.47 1.92
CA LEU A 33 -0.16 0.51 2.85
C LEU A 33 -1.68 0.46 2.73
N ARG A 34 -2.29 -0.41 3.54
CA ARG A 34 -3.74 -0.61 3.51
C ARG A 34 -4.43 0.48 4.32
N THR A 35 -5.19 1.35 3.66
CA THR A 35 -5.91 2.44 4.35
C THR A 35 -7.34 2.06 4.77
N ARG A 36 -7.96 1.09 4.09
CA ARG A 36 -9.35 0.67 4.30
C ARG A 36 -9.50 -0.85 4.26
N LYS A 37 -10.54 -1.36 4.93
CA LYS A 37 -10.88 -2.79 4.90
C LYS A 37 -11.39 -3.17 3.50
N PRO A 38 -10.88 -4.25 2.88
CA PRO A 38 -11.36 -4.67 1.56
C PRO A 38 -12.83 -5.05 1.58
N ASN A 39 -13.55 -4.69 0.51
CA ASN A 39 -14.95 -5.10 0.26
C ASN A 39 -15.92 -4.77 1.41
N ALA A 40 -15.67 -3.69 2.16
CA ALA A 40 -16.43 -3.32 3.35
C ALA A 40 -17.36 -2.11 3.18
N GLY A 41 -17.46 -1.54 1.97
CA GLY A 41 -18.34 -0.39 1.68
C GLY A 41 -17.80 0.98 2.12
N ASP A 42 -16.65 1.02 2.79
CA ASP A 42 -15.91 2.24 3.16
C ASP A 42 -14.63 2.33 2.35
N TYR A 43 -14.60 3.25 1.39
CA TYR A 43 -13.51 3.44 0.45
C TYR A 43 -13.11 4.92 0.41
N MET A 44 -11.83 5.19 0.10
CA MET A 44 -11.41 6.56 -0.16
C MET A 44 -12.06 7.05 -1.45
N ASP A 45 -12.64 8.24 -1.43
CA ASP A 45 -13.03 8.93 -2.64
C ASP A 45 -11.78 9.38 -3.42
N ASN A 46 -11.98 9.73 -4.69
CA ASN A 46 -10.89 10.08 -5.58
C ASN A 46 -10.12 11.33 -5.14
N ALA A 47 -10.80 12.33 -4.58
CA ALA A 47 -10.14 13.56 -4.15
C ALA A 47 -9.24 13.27 -2.94
N THR A 48 -9.76 12.53 -1.95
CA THR A 48 -8.99 12.08 -0.79
C THR A 48 -7.79 11.24 -1.20
N MET A 49 -7.97 10.24 -2.06
CA MET A 49 -6.89 9.37 -2.52
C MET A 49 -5.79 10.16 -3.24
N HIS A 50 -6.16 11.07 -4.15
CA HIS A 50 -5.21 11.89 -4.89
C HIS A 50 -4.46 12.86 -3.98
N SER A 51 -5.13 13.53 -3.04
CA SER A 51 -4.45 14.40 -2.07
C SER A 51 -3.46 13.62 -1.20
N VAL A 52 -3.84 12.43 -0.73
CA VAL A 52 -2.95 11.56 0.06
C VAL A 52 -1.74 11.11 -0.76
N GLU A 53 -1.91 10.76 -2.03
CA GLU A 53 -0.80 10.41 -2.94
C GLU A 53 0.26 11.52 -2.99
N HIS A 54 -0.15 12.75 -3.26
CA HIS A 54 0.78 13.89 -3.31
C HIS A 54 1.44 14.15 -1.96
N MET A 55 0.66 14.19 -0.87
CA MET A 55 1.18 14.47 0.47
C MET A 55 2.21 13.43 0.93
N ILE A 56 1.92 12.14 0.74
CA ILE A 56 2.84 11.06 1.12
C ILE A 56 4.10 11.09 0.26
N ALA A 57 3.94 11.27 -1.06
CA ALA A 57 5.07 11.34 -1.99
C ALA A 57 6.02 12.50 -1.65
N THR A 58 5.46 13.67 -1.33
CA THR A 58 6.25 14.83 -0.89
C THR A 58 6.92 14.57 0.45
N TYR A 59 6.18 14.04 1.44
CA TYR A 59 6.73 13.83 2.78
C TYR A 59 7.89 12.83 2.77
N ILE A 60 7.70 11.64 2.18
CA ILE A 60 8.73 10.58 2.20
C ILE A 60 10.01 11.06 1.50
N ARG A 61 9.89 11.67 0.32
CA ARG A 61 11.04 12.14 -0.47
C ARG A 61 11.75 13.37 0.09
N ASN A 62 11.18 14.05 1.08
CA ASN A 62 11.81 15.19 1.75
C ASN A 62 12.13 14.91 3.24
N SER A 63 11.98 13.67 3.69
CA SER A 63 12.24 13.28 5.07
C SER A 63 13.67 12.73 5.23
N GLU A 64 14.07 12.46 6.47
CA GLU A 64 15.40 11.91 6.79
C GLU A 64 15.65 10.51 6.19
N ILE A 65 14.60 9.83 5.73
CA ILE A 65 14.68 8.52 5.06
C ILE A 65 14.68 8.64 3.53
N ALA A 66 14.76 9.85 2.99
CA ALA A 66 14.94 10.06 1.56
C ALA A 66 16.36 9.60 1.14
N ASP A 67 16.44 8.92 -0.01
CA ASP A 67 17.70 8.66 -0.73
C ASP A 67 18.23 9.95 -1.38
#